data_AF-A0A098EBP2-F1
#
_entry.id   AF-A0A098EBP2-F1
#
_cell.length_a   1.000
_cell.length_b   1.000
_cell.length_c   1.000
_cell.angle_alpha   90.00
_cell.angle_beta   90.00
_cell.angle_gamma   90.00
#
_symmetry.space_group_name_H-M   'P 1'
#
loop_
_entity.id
_entity.type
_entity.pdbx_description
1 polymer ?
#
loop_
_entity_poly.entity_id
_entity_poly.type
_entity_poly.pdbx_seq_one_letter_code
_entity_poly.pdbx_strand_id
1 'polypeptide(L)'
;MLIPGNWEFEQFEAWAPETLWTKGVKDYAINLEVEYYKGRNDYAIKEGGGYYAARFAVLEYLRKIKKQARVIIFREIYEGYIMPVGVWEVRENVRNAFKNKDRKFASLNDALNDIAKYLKVPMREYLKRSEIMVQKRLEIIPF
;
A
#
# COMPACT_ATOMS: atom_id res chain seq x y z
N MET A 1 -4.05 -4.35 3.56
CA MET A 1 -5.39 -4.94 3.34
C MET A 1 -5.29 -6.01 2.26
N LEU A 2 -6.01 -7.13 2.41
CA LEU A 2 -6.09 -8.19 1.40
C LEU A 2 -7.54 -8.31 0.94
N ILE A 3 -7.78 -8.15 -0.36
CA ILE A 3 -9.10 -8.31 -0.98
C ILE A 3 -9.09 -9.60 -1.81
N PRO A 4 -10.11 -10.48 -1.69
CA PRO A 4 -10.24 -11.63 -2.57
C PRO A 4 -10.21 -11.23 -4.04
N GLY A 5 -9.42 -11.94 -4.84
CA GLY A 5 -9.25 -11.68 -6.27
C GLY A 5 -7.92 -12.22 -6.79
N ASN A 6 -7.69 -12.01 -8.07
CA ASN A 6 -6.38 -12.29 -8.67
C ASN A 6 -5.32 -11.34 -8.12
N TRP A 7 -4.04 -11.71 -8.26
CA TRP A 7 -2.94 -10.84 -7.86
C TRP A 7 -3.07 -9.46 -8.50
N GLU A 8 -3.11 -8.43 -7.66
CA GLU A 8 -2.91 -7.03 -8.01
C GLU A 8 -2.31 -6.37 -6.75
N PHE A 9 -1.48 -5.35 -6.91
CA PHE A 9 -0.76 -4.73 -5.81
C PHE A 9 -0.82 -3.21 -5.93
N GLU A 10 -1.31 -2.57 -4.87
CA GLU A 10 -1.37 -1.12 -4.73
C GLU A 10 -0.61 -0.72 -3.45
N GLN A 11 0.27 0.26 -3.55
CA GLN A 11 0.93 0.84 -2.40
C GLN A 11 0.74 2.35 -2.41
N PHE A 12 0.28 2.87 -1.27
CA PHE A 12 0.29 4.29 -0.98
C PHE A 12 1.43 4.61 -0.03
N GLU A 13 2.19 5.63 -0.38
CA GLU A 13 3.19 6.23 0.50
C GLU A 13 2.86 7.70 0.74
N ALA A 14 2.34 7.98 1.94
CA ALA A 14 1.96 9.32 2.36
C ALA A 14 2.99 9.92 3.32
N TRP A 15 3.62 11.00 2.91
CA TRP A 15 4.61 11.74 3.68
C TRP A 15 3.96 12.95 4.36
N ALA A 16 4.12 13.07 5.67
CA ALA A 16 3.70 14.24 6.44
C ALA A 16 4.39 15.52 5.93
N PRO A 17 3.80 16.71 6.14
CA PRO A 17 4.46 17.98 5.84
C PRO A 17 5.73 18.17 6.70
N GLU A 18 6.63 19.06 6.26
CA GLU A 18 7.85 19.46 7.00
C GLU A 18 8.79 18.30 7.42
N THR A 19 8.77 17.18 6.69
CA THR A 19 9.78 16.12 6.85
C THR A 19 11.03 16.43 6.04
N LEU A 20 12.10 15.65 6.24
CA LEU A 20 13.33 15.72 5.43
C LEU A 20 13.06 15.62 3.91
N TRP A 21 11.98 14.96 3.50
CA TRP A 21 11.61 14.71 2.10
C TRP A 21 10.47 15.59 1.58
N THR A 22 9.81 16.37 2.45
CA THR A 22 8.63 17.20 2.13
C THR A 22 8.75 18.62 2.66
N LYS A 23 9.98 19.12 2.83
CA LYS A 23 10.24 20.49 3.31
C LYS A 23 9.52 21.53 2.46
N GLY A 24 8.66 22.35 3.08
CA GLY A 24 7.85 23.35 2.39
C GLY A 24 6.54 22.84 1.76
N VAL A 25 6.21 21.57 1.89
CA VAL A 25 4.88 21.03 1.52
C VAL A 25 3.92 21.27 2.69
N LYS A 26 2.78 21.90 2.43
CA LYS A 26 1.79 22.27 3.47
C LYS A 26 0.85 21.14 3.88
N ASP A 27 0.62 20.18 2.98
CA ASP A 27 -0.27 19.04 3.17
C ASP A 27 0.51 17.73 2.97
N TYR A 28 -0.11 16.59 3.27
CA TYR A 28 0.51 15.29 3.01
C TYR A 28 0.77 15.07 1.52
N ALA A 29 2.01 14.69 1.19
CA ALA A 29 2.37 14.24 -0.16
C ALA A 29 2.10 12.73 -0.27
N ILE A 30 1.13 12.35 -1.11
CA ILE A 30 0.71 10.95 -1.27
C ILE A 30 1.16 10.44 -2.64
N ASN A 31 2.13 9.53 -2.62
CA ASN A 31 2.54 8.75 -3.77
C ASN A 31 1.69 7.47 -3.88
N LEU A 32 1.55 6.99 -5.11
CA LEU A 32 0.89 5.75 -5.45
C LEU A 32 1.70 5.01 -6.49
N GLU A 33 2.00 3.74 -6.21
CA GLU A 33 2.48 2.77 -7.17
C GLU A 33 1.55 1.57 -7.26
N VAL A 34 1.34 1.09 -8.48
CA VAL A 34 0.38 0.03 -8.79
C VAL A 34 1.00 -1.04 -9.70
N GLU A 35 0.52 -2.27 -9.54
CA GLU A 35 0.77 -3.42 -10.41
C GLU A 35 -0.53 -4.19 -10.58
N TYR A 36 -1.00 -4.29 -11.82
CA TYR A 36 -2.20 -5.05 -12.15
C TYR A 36 -1.90 -6.53 -12.33
N TYR A 37 -2.93 -7.29 -12.70
CA TYR A 37 -2.85 -8.74 -12.83
C TYR A 37 -1.75 -9.28 -13.75
N LYS A 38 -1.45 -8.58 -14.85
CA LYS A 38 -0.38 -8.99 -15.77
C LYS A 38 1.03 -8.72 -15.23
N GLY A 39 1.14 -8.15 -14.04
CA GLY A 39 2.39 -7.69 -13.48
C GLY A 39 2.76 -6.30 -14.00
N ARG A 40 4.02 -5.93 -13.73
CA ARG A 40 4.61 -4.63 -14.05
C ARG A 40 5.91 -4.84 -14.82
N ASN A 41 6.14 -4.03 -15.86
CA ASN A 41 7.34 -4.09 -16.70
C ASN A 41 8.24 -2.85 -16.57
N ASP A 42 7.76 -1.79 -15.93
CA ASP A 42 8.50 -0.56 -15.65
C ASP A 42 8.95 -0.52 -14.18
N TYR A 43 9.89 0.38 -13.90
CA TYR A 43 10.37 0.61 -12.54
C TYR A 43 9.38 1.47 -11.74
N ALA A 44 9.13 1.11 -10.47
CA ALA A 44 8.33 1.89 -9.54
C ALA A 44 9.03 3.21 -9.14
N ILE A 45 9.05 4.19 -10.04
CA ILE A 45 9.85 5.41 -9.92
C ILE A 45 9.44 6.31 -8.74
N LYS A 46 8.18 6.28 -8.30
CA LYS A 46 7.67 7.16 -7.24
C LYS A 46 8.05 6.69 -5.84
N GLU A 47 8.19 5.38 -5.63
CA GLU A 47 8.47 4.78 -4.31
C GLU A 47 9.76 3.95 -4.28
N GLY A 48 10.30 3.65 -5.46
CA GLY A 48 11.56 2.94 -5.66
C GLY A 48 11.63 1.62 -4.88
N GLY A 49 12.72 1.45 -4.14
CA GLY A 49 12.97 0.23 -3.37
C GLY A 49 11.93 -0.04 -2.27
N GLY A 50 11.21 0.98 -1.77
CA GLY A 50 10.16 0.80 -0.77
C GLY A 50 9.00 -0.06 -1.28
N TYR A 51 8.57 0.20 -2.52
CA TYR A 51 7.56 -0.60 -3.22
C TYR A 51 7.97 -2.08 -3.32
N TYR A 52 9.17 -2.35 -3.82
CA TYR A 52 9.62 -3.74 -4.02
C TYR A 52 9.83 -4.49 -2.70
N ALA A 53 10.31 -3.80 -1.65
CA ALA A 53 10.49 -4.39 -0.33
C ALA A 53 9.17 -4.83 0.30
N ALA A 54 8.14 -3.99 0.19
CA ALA A 54 6.80 -4.31 0.67
C ALA A 54 6.15 -5.43 -0.15
N ARG A 55 6.20 -5.33 -1.49
CA ARG A 55 5.69 -6.34 -2.41
C ARG A 55 6.31 -7.71 -2.14
N PHE A 56 7.62 -7.76 -1.92
CA PHE A 56 8.32 -9.00 -1.58
C PHE A 56 7.79 -9.63 -0.29
N ALA A 57 7.65 -8.85 0.79
CA ALA A 57 7.10 -9.35 2.06
C ALA A 57 5.64 -9.85 1.94
N VAL A 58 4.82 -9.18 1.13
CA VAL A 58 3.46 -9.64 0.82
C VAL A 58 3.47 -10.98 0.11
N LEU A 59 4.31 -11.13 -0.93
CA LEU A 59 4.42 -12.37 -1.69
C LEU A 59 4.93 -13.53 -0.83
N GLU A 60 5.85 -13.28 0.10
CA GLU A 60 6.27 -14.29 1.08
C GLU A 60 5.08 -14.84 1.88
N TYR A 61 4.22 -13.95 2.37
CA TYR A 61 3.03 -14.33 3.13
C TYR A 61 2.01 -15.08 2.28
N LEU A 62 1.66 -14.54 1.11
CA LEU A 62 0.69 -15.16 0.19
C LEU A 62 1.14 -16.55 -0.27
N ARG A 63 2.43 -16.70 -0.59
CA ARG A 63 3.05 -18.00 -0.92
C ARG A 63 2.95 -18.99 0.23
N LYS A 64 3.22 -18.55 1.47
CA LYS A 64 3.14 -19.39 2.67
C LYS A 64 1.72 -19.95 2.89
N ILE A 65 0.69 -19.12 2.70
CA ILE A 65 -0.70 -19.53 2.89
C ILE A 65 -1.34 -20.16 1.64
N LYS A 66 -0.59 -20.26 0.53
CA LYS A 66 -1.04 -20.79 -0.77
C LYS A 66 -2.30 -20.09 -1.29
N LYS A 67 -2.33 -18.75 -1.22
CA LYS A 67 -3.44 -17.93 -1.74
C LYS A 67 -2.92 -16.80 -2.62
N GLN A 68 -3.82 -16.27 -3.44
CA GLN A 68 -3.66 -14.98 -4.11
C GLN A 68 -4.69 -13.98 -3.59
N ALA A 69 -4.39 -12.70 -3.73
CA ALA A 69 -5.26 -11.59 -3.35
C ALA A 69 -4.85 -10.33 -4.11
N ARG A 70 -5.79 -9.39 -4.18
CA ARG A 70 -5.48 -7.98 -4.44
C ARG A 70 -5.01 -7.36 -3.14
N VAL A 71 -3.87 -6.69 -3.16
CA VAL A 71 -3.20 -6.21 -1.95
C VAL A 71 -3.08 -4.71 -1.99
N ILE A 72 -3.47 -4.07 -0.89
CA ILE A 72 -3.42 -2.60 -0.76
C ILE A 72 -2.67 -2.27 0.52
N ILE A 73 -1.59 -1.53 0.40
CA ILE A 73 -0.78 -1.05 1.52
C ILE A 73 -1.02 0.44 1.70
N PHE A 74 -1.40 0.83 2.93
CA PHE A 74 -1.45 2.22 3.35
C PHE A 74 -0.24 2.45 4.26
N ARG A 75 0.69 3.29 3.82
CA ARG A 75 1.86 3.68 4.62
C ARG A 75 1.84 5.19 4.82
N GLU A 76 1.83 5.61 6.09
CA GLU A 76 2.00 7.01 6.47
C GLU A 76 3.34 7.18 7.19
N ILE A 77 4.16 8.14 6.74
CA ILE A 77 5.43 8.50 7.34
C ILE A 77 5.26 9.87 7.99
N TYR A 78 5.46 9.91 9.31
CA TYR A 78 5.26 11.10 10.12
C TYR A 78 6.57 11.83 10.42
N GLU A 79 6.48 13.08 10.87
CA GLU A 79 7.58 13.98 11.25
C GLU A 79 8.60 13.37 12.22
N GLY A 80 8.19 12.41 13.06
CA GLY A 80 9.10 11.70 13.97
C GLY A 80 10.08 10.74 13.27
N TYR A 81 9.93 10.51 11.96
CA TYR A 81 10.83 9.68 11.18
C TYR A 81 12.10 10.45 10.77
N ILE A 82 13.05 10.53 11.71
CA ILE A 82 14.26 11.35 11.57
C ILE A 82 15.43 10.54 10.98
N MET A 83 15.38 9.20 11.04
CA MET A 83 16.49 8.33 10.65
C MET A 83 16.16 7.48 9.41
N PRO A 84 16.93 7.58 8.30
CA PRO A 84 16.73 6.76 7.12
C PRO A 84 17.26 5.33 7.35
N VAL A 85 16.37 4.42 7.77
CA VAL A 85 16.71 2.99 7.97
C VAL A 85 16.61 2.15 6.70
N GLY A 86 16.27 2.79 5.58
CA GLY A 86 16.21 2.18 4.26
C GLY A 86 15.04 1.20 4.08
N VAL A 87 15.05 0.48 2.96
CA VAL A 87 13.93 -0.35 2.51
C VAL A 87 13.69 -1.60 3.39
N TRP A 88 14.68 -1.97 4.21
CA TRP A 88 14.54 -3.08 5.16
C TRP A 88 13.41 -2.85 6.15
N GLU A 89 13.24 -1.61 6.63
CA GLU A 89 12.18 -1.26 7.57
C GLU A 89 10.79 -1.47 6.97
N VAL A 90 10.61 -1.06 5.71
CA VAL A 90 9.35 -1.29 4.97
C VAL A 90 9.03 -2.79 4.92
N ARG A 91 10.04 -3.61 4.59
CA ARG A 91 9.88 -5.08 4.53
C ARG A 91 9.51 -5.68 5.87
N GLU A 92 10.18 -5.29 6.95
CA GLU A 92 9.90 -5.82 8.28
C GLU A 92 8.57 -5.36 8.84
N ASN A 93 8.16 -4.11 8.57
CA ASN A 93 6.85 -3.61 8.95
C ASN A 93 5.72 -4.43 8.29
N VAL A 94 5.85 -4.75 7.00
CA VAL A 94 4.89 -5.61 6.31
C VAL A 94 4.89 -7.04 6.87
N ARG A 95 6.07 -7.63 7.11
CA ARG A 95 6.17 -8.96 7.76
C ARG A 95 5.51 -8.98 9.14
N ASN A 96 5.74 -7.94 9.94
CA ASN A 96 5.15 -7.80 11.26
C ASN A 96 3.62 -7.62 11.19
N ALA A 97 3.11 -6.87 10.20
CA ALA A 97 1.67 -6.77 9.97
C ALA A 97 1.01 -8.14 9.77
N PHE A 98 1.67 -9.07 9.07
CA PHE A 98 1.18 -10.44 8.88
C PHE A 98 1.39 -11.40 10.06
N LYS A 99 2.18 -11.01 11.09
CA LYS A 99 2.29 -11.78 12.34
C LYS A 99 1.13 -11.50 13.30
N ASN A 100 0.50 -10.33 13.17
CA ASN A 100 -0.64 -9.93 13.98
C ASN A 100 -1.90 -10.73 13.59
N LYS A 101 -2.85 -10.83 14.52
CA LYS A 101 -4.15 -11.45 14.27
C LYS A 101 -4.89 -10.69 13.17
N ASP A 102 -5.33 -11.40 12.14
CA ASP A 102 -6.07 -10.81 11.04
C ASP A 102 -7.47 -10.36 11.48
N ARG A 103 -7.92 -9.24 10.91
CA ARG A 103 -9.30 -8.76 11.02
C ARG A 103 -10.02 -9.08 9.72
N LYS A 104 -11.19 -9.71 9.81
CA LYS A 104 -12.03 -10.07 8.68
C LYS A 104 -13.26 -9.18 8.65
N PHE A 105 -13.62 -8.74 7.47
CA PHE A 105 -14.74 -7.84 7.24
C PHE A 105 -15.67 -8.43 6.18
N ALA A 106 -16.98 -8.19 6.33
CA ALA A 106 -17.98 -8.67 5.38
C ALA A 106 -18.01 -7.81 4.10
N SER A 107 -17.63 -6.54 4.19
CA SER A 107 -17.58 -5.62 3.06
C SER A 107 -16.27 -4.83 3.01
N LEU A 108 -15.94 -4.32 1.81
CA LEU A 108 -14.82 -3.39 1.63
C LEU A 108 -15.01 -2.13 2.48
N ASN A 109 -16.24 -1.61 2.56
CA ASN A 109 -16.54 -0.41 3.33
C ASN A 109 -16.24 -0.58 4.83
N ASP A 110 -16.58 -1.74 5.41
CA ASP A 110 -16.26 -2.03 6.81
C ASP A 110 -14.75 -2.07 7.06
N ALA A 111 -14.00 -2.67 6.14
CA ALA A 111 -12.54 -2.69 6.21
C ALA A 111 -11.93 -1.29 6.12
N LEU A 112 -12.42 -0.46 5.19
CA LEU A 112 -11.95 0.92 5.01
C LEU A 112 -12.28 1.80 6.22
N ASN A 113 -13.49 1.66 6.79
CA ASN A 113 -13.88 2.37 8.01
C ASN A 113 -13.01 1.96 9.21
N ASP A 114 -12.60 0.70 9.29
CA ASP A 114 -11.69 0.27 10.34
C ASP A 114 -10.27 0.80 10.15
N ILE A 115 -9.74 0.74 8.92
CA ILE A 115 -8.41 1.27 8.57
C ILE A 115 -8.34 2.78 8.83
N ALA A 116 -9.39 3.54 8.49
CA ALA A 116 -9.45 4.99 8.64
C ALA A 116 -9.22 5.46 10.09
N LYS A 117 -9.44 4.61 11.11
CA LYS A 117 -9.18 4.93 12.52
C LYS A 117 -7.68 5.07 12.85
N TYR A 118 -6.81 4.53 11.99
CA TYR A 118 -5.37 4.47 12.20
C TYR A 118 -4.59 5.41 11.27
N LEU A 119 -5.26 6.03 10.30
CA LEU A 119 -4.68 6.94 9.32
C LEU A 119 -4.86 8.39 9.80
N LYS A 120 -3.84 9.23 9.66
CA LYS A 120 -4.00 10.69 9.84
C LYS A 120 -4.51 11.33 8.55
N VAL A 121 -4.17 10.78 7.39
CA VAL A 121 -4.70 11.24 6.11
C VAL A 121 -6.13 10.71 5.94
N PRO A 122 -7.10 11.58 5.61
CA PRO A 122 -8.48 11.13 5.40
C PRO A 122 -8.59 10.06 4.32
N MET A 123 -9.32 8.97 4.59
CA MET A 123 -9.50 7.84 3.66
C MET A 123 -9.93 8.26 2.24
N ARG A 124 -10.72 9.33 2.12
CA ARG A 124 -11.12 9.91 0.84
C ARG A 124 -9.95 10.28 -0.08
N GLU A 125 -8.80 10.68 0.47
CA GLU A 125 -7.63 11.07 -0.32
C GLU A 125 -6.95 9.87 -0.97
N TYR A 126 -6.98 8.71 -0.30
CA TYR A 126 -6.55 7.44 -0.88
C TYR A 126 -7.54 6.95 -1.94
N LEU A 127 -8.85 7.00 -1.66
CA LEU A 127 -9.88 6.57 -2.61
C LEU A 127 -9.91 7.38 -3.91
N LYS A 128 -9.58 8.68 -3.86
CA LYS A 128 -9.43 9.52 -5.06
C LYS A 128 -8.28 9.09 -5.97
N ARG A 129 -7.26 8.44 -5.40
CA ARG A 129 -6.03 8.05 -6.10
C ARG A 129 -6.01 6.58 -6.47
N SER A 130 -6.67 5.73 -5.67
CA SER A 130 -6.71 4.29 -5.87
C SER A 130 -7.22 3.93 -7.25
N GLU A 131 -6.58 2.91 -7.83
CA GLU A 131 -6.93 2.34 -9.10
C GLU A 131 -7.55 0.95 -8.90
N ILE A 132 -7.04 0.17 -7.93
CA ILE A 132 -7.53 -1.19 -7.65
C ILE A 132 -8.85 -1.19 -6.86
N MET A 133 -9.05 -0.28 -5.89
CA MET A 133 -10.29 -0.26 -5.09
C MET A 133 -11.51 0.22 -5.89
N VAL A 134 -11.29 1.09 -6.88
CA VAL A 134 -12.36 1.69 -7.70
C VAL A 134 -12.60 0.92 -9.00
N GLN A 135 -11.81 -0.14 -9.25
CA GLN A 135 -11.88 -0.95 -10.45
C GLN A 135 -13.23 -1.66 -10.56
N LYS A 136 -13.95 -1.45 -11.68
CA LYS A 136 -15.25 -2.09 -11.95
C LYS A 136 -15.13 -3.47 -12.62
N ARG A 137 -14.03 -3.72 -13.32
CA ARG A 137 -13.69 -4.98 -14.00
C ARG A 137 -12.19 -5.18 -13.94
N LEU A 138 -11.74 -6.42 -13.77
CA LEU A 138 -10.34 -6.79 -13.93
C LEU A 138 -9.93 -6.40 -15.36
N GLU A 139 -9.13 -5.35 -15.52
CA GLU A 139 -8.73 -4.91 -16.86
C GLU A 139 -7.77 -5.93 -17.48
N ILE A 140 -8.27 -6.65 -18.48
CA ILE A 140 -7.44 -7.24 -19.52
C ILE A 140 -7.18 -6.09 -20.49
N ILE A 141 -6.20 -5.23 -20.22
CA ILE A 141 -5.81 -4.21 -21.21
C ILE A 141 -5.39 -4.96 -22.49
N PRO A 142 -6.06 -4.74 -23.64
CA PRO A 142 -5.60 -5.21 -24.94
C PRO A 142 -4.47 -4.29 -25.40
N PHE A 143 -3.44 -4.88 -26.02
CA PHE A 143 -2.37 -4.14 -26.66
C PHE A 143 -2.88 -3.35 -27.87
#